data_AF-A0A8D8HTL4-F1
#
_entry.id   AF-A0A8D8HTL4-F1
#
_cell.length_a   1.000
_cell.length_b   1.000
_cell.length_c   1.000
_cell.angle_alpha   90.00
_cell.angle_beta   90.00
_cell.angle_gamma   90.00
#
_symmetry.space_group_name_H-M   'P 1'
#
loop_
_entity.id
_entity.type
_entity.pdbx_description
1 polymer ?
#
loop_
_entity_poly.entity_id
_entity_poly.type
_entity_poly.pdbx_seq_one_letter_code
_entity_poly.pdbx_strand_id
1 'polypeptide(L)'
;MRLYEDQAGNSYDNMSDDDRDIDIDSDDGEDSDNTKSQPRNSSGGQFYSQAEKRAHHNALERKRRDHIKDSFTSLRDSVPSLQGEKVSKRSEKASRAQILKKAAEYIQFMRRKNNSHQQDIDDLKRQNSLLETQIRSLEQARATGNFGEGSDLGLGMNDSSRESDSSDIDDGGSNNGSIHRSKKMKTNSNY
;
A
#
# COMPACT_ATOMS: atom_id res chain seq x y z
N MET A 1 25.78 27.43 49.93
CA MET A 1 24.47 26.87 50.32
C MET A 1 23.45 27.96 50.06
N ARG A 2 22.46 27.80 49.15
CA ARG A 2 21.17 27.11 49.42
C ARG A 2 20.46 27.76 50.64
N LEU A 3 19.25 28.32 50.61
CA LEU A 3 18.09 28.28 49.71
C LEU A 3 17.06 29.36 50.17
N TYR A 4 16.24 29.82 49.21
CA TYR A 4 14.79 30.16 49.24
C TYR A 4 14.21 31.06 50.35
N GLU A 5 13.64 32.25 50.09
CA GLU A 5 12.54 32.67 49.17
C GLU A 5 11.20 32.70 49.92
N ASP A 6 10.74 33.92 50.22
CA ASP A 6 9.40 34.18 50.75
C ASP A 6 8.97 35.56 50.24
N GLN A 7 8.06 35.58 49.27
CA GLN A 7 7.25 36.76 48.93
C GLN A 7 6.00 36.29 48.18
N ALA A 8 4.89 36.30 48.90
CA ALA A 8 3.56 36.08 48.37
C ALA A 8 3.17 37.19 47.39
N GLY A 9 3.12 36.86 46.10
CA GLY A 9 2.48 37.66 45.06
C GLY A 9 1.18 36.99 44.63
N ASN A 10 0.05 37.51 45.12
CA ASN A 10 -1.28 37.23 44.58
C ASN A 10 -1.32 37.68 43.11
N SER A 11 -1.35 36.73 42.18
CA SER A 11 -1.70 36.97 40.78
C SER A 11 -3.00 36.21 40.50
N TYR A 12 -4.11 36.84 40.89
CA TYR A 12 -5.41 36.58 40.28
C TYR A 12 -5.45 37.52 39.08
N ASP A 13 -5.40 36.98 37.87
CA ASP A 13 -5.91 37.58 36.62
C ASP A 13 -5.33 36.80 35.43
N ASN A 14 -5.95 35.66 35.10
CA ASN A 14 -6.14 35.23 33.71
C ASN A 14 -7.10 34.02 33.65
N MET A 15 -8.37 34.24 34.00
CA MET A 15 -9.44 33.36 33.53
C MET A 15 -9.84 33.88 32.15
N SER A 16 -9.28 33.26 31.10
CA SER A 16 -9.66 33.57 29.71
C SER A 16 -11.01 32.92 29.41
N ASP A 17 -11.93 33.72 28.88
CA ASP A 17 -13.30 33.44 28.44
C ASP A 17 -13.43 32.32 27.38
N ASP A 18 -13.08 31.07 27.71
CA ASP A 18 -13.31 29.90 26.85
C ASP A 18 -14.42 28.97 27.33
N ASP A 19 -15.15 29.35 28.39
CA ASP A 19 -16.46 28.79 28.73
C ASP A 19 -17.56 29.40 27.83
N ARG A 20 -17.36 29.33 26.50
CA ARG A 20 -18.48 29.55 25.59
C ARG A 20 -19.39 28.34 25.72
N ASP A 21 -20.54 28.55 26.33
CA ASP A 21 -21.67 27.64 26.29
C ASP A 21 -21.83 27.10 24.86
N ILE A 22 -21.50 25.83 24.66
CA ILE A 22 -21.93 25.10 23.47
C ILE A 22 -23.42 24.86 23.71
N ASP A 23 -24.24 25.75 23.16
CA ASP A 23 -25.66 25.55 23.02
C ASP A 23 -25.84 24.39 22.03
N ILE A 24 -25.76 23.17 22.57
CA ILE A 24 -26.14 21.97 21.85
C ILE A 24 -27.66 21.96 21.94
N ASP A 25 -28.29 22.54 20.92
CA ASP A 25 -29.64 22.15 20.56
C ASP A 25 -29.59 20.62 20.37
N SER A 26 -29.92 19.89 21.44
CA SER A 26 -30.41 18.54 21.32
C SER A 26 -31.68 18.70 20.50
N ASP A 27 -31.56 18.44 19.20
CA ASP A 27 -32.66 18.03 18.32
C ASP A 27 -33.26 16.75 18.93
N ASP A 28 -34.01 16.96 20.02
CA ASP A 28 -34.95 16.04 20.59
C ASP A 28 -36.06 15.96 19.54
N GLY A 29 -35.88 15.01 18.61
CA GLY A 29 -36.82 14.74 17.54
C GLY A 29 -38.23 14.75 18.09
N GLU A 30 -38.97 15.78 17.66
CA GLU A 30 -40.26 16.15 18.20
C GLU A 30 -41.19 14.95 18.36
N ASP A 31 -41.81 14.89 19.53
CA ASP A 31 -43.02 14.15 19.81
C ASP A 31 -44.13 14.67 18.90
N SER A 32 -44.19 14.17 17.66
CA SER A 32 -45.28 14.45 16.75
C SER A 32 -46.49 13.62 17.18
N ASP A 33 -47.15 14.11 18.23
CA ASP A 33 -48.52 13.76 18.60
C ASP A 33 -49.49 14.31 17.53
N ASN A 34 -49.43 13.74 16.33
CA ASN A 34 -50.48 13.92 15.34
C ASN A 34 -51.53 12.83 15.52
N THR A 35 -52.34 13.00 16.56
CA THR A 35 -53.66 12.42 16.72
C THR A 35 -54.61 12.93 15.63
N LYS A 36 -54.40 12.47 14.38
CA LYS A 36 -55.40 12.59 13.32
C LYS A 36 -55.43 11.34 12.45
N SER A 37 -56.14 10.35 12.98
CA SER A 37 -57.08 9.50 12.24
C SER A 37 -56.69 9.14 10.80
N GLN A 38 -55.84 8.13 10.65
CA GLN A 38 -55.90 7.21 9.51
C GLN A 38 -55.97 5.76 10.01
N PRO A 39 -56.91 4.93 9.51
CA PRO A 39 -57.02 3.56 9.94
C PRO A 39 -55.88 2.77 9.31
N ARG A 40 -54.82 2.49 10.08
CA ARG A 40 -53.74 1.61 9.63
C ARG A 40 -54.23 0.16 9.65
N ASN A 41 -54.79 -0.25 8.51
CA ASN A 41 -54.76 -1.64 8.11
C ASN A 41 -53.31 -2.02 7.79
N SER A 42 -52.58 -2.53 8.78
CA SER A 42 -51.33 -3.26 8.55
C SER A 42 -51.04 -4.18 9.72
N SER A 43 -51.38 -5.44 9.47
CA SER A 43 -50.90 -6.66 10.11
C SER A 43 -49.50 -6.53 10.72
N GLY A 44 -49.38 -6.88 12.00
CA GLY A 44 -48.11 -7.41 12.55
C GLY A 44 -47.16 -6.41 13.24
N GLY A 45 -47.66 -5.35 13.87
CA GLY A 45 -46.85 -4.50 14.75
C GLY A 45 -46.42 -5.24 16.02
N GLN A 46 -45.37 -6.06 15.95
CA GLN A 46 -44.73 -6.62 17.15
C GLN A 46 -44.14 -5.46 17.95
N PHE A 47 -44.81 -5.08 19.04
CA PHE A 47 -44.28 -4.21 20.08
C PHE A 47 -43.15 -4.95 20.79
N TYR A 48 -41.95 -4.94 20.21
CA TYR A 48 -40.76 -5.39 20.90
C TYR A 48 -40.54 -4.54 22.15
N SER A 49 -40.38 -5.21 23.29
CA SER A 49 -39.94 -4.58 24.52
C SER A 49 -38.62 -3.83 24.29
N GLN A 50 -38.35 -2.80 25.10
CA GLN A 50 -37.09 -2.05 25.01
C GLN A 50 -35.86 -2.99 25.16
N ALA A 51 -36.01 -4.08 25.91
CA ALA A 51 -35.00 -5.13 26.03
C ALA A 51 -34.80 -5.90 24.71
N GLU A 52 -35.88 -6.29 24.02
CA GLU A 52 -35.81 -6.98 22.73
C GLU A 52 -35.22 -6.10 21.63
N LYS A 53 -35.57 -4.80 21.58
CA LYS A 53 -34.95 -3.86 20.63
C LYS A 53 -33.43 -3.79 20.82
N ARG A 54 -32.96 -3.70 22.07
CA ARG A 54 -31.52 -3.73 22.40
C ARG A 54 -30.87 -5.07 22.03
N ALA A 55 -31.54 -6.19 22.31
CA ALA A 55 -31.04 -7.52 21.97
C ALA A 55 -30.89 -7.71 20.45
N HIS A 56 -31.90 -7.29 19.68
CA HIS A 56 -31.91 -7.33 18.22
C HIS A 56 -30.79 -6.47 17.63
N HIS A 57 -30.63 -5.23 18.10
CA HIS A 57 -29.52 -4.37 17.69
C HIS A 57 -28.14 -5.02 17.97
N ASN A 58 -27.95 -5.59 19.16
CA ASN A 58 -26.72 -6.31 19.51
C ASN A 58 -26.48 -7.57 18.67
N ALA A 59 -27.54 -8.23 18.20
CA ALA A 59 -27.45 -9.37 17.29
C ALA A 59 -27.00 -8.93 15.90
N LEU A 60 -27.59 -7.86 15.35
CA LEU A 60 -27.23 -7.32 14.04
C LEU A 60 -25.77 -6.84 14.02
N GLU A 61 -25.33 -6.12 15.05
CA GLU A 61 -23.96 -5.63 15.10
C GLU A 61 -22.94 -6.78 15.26
N ARG A 62 -23.30 -7.86 15.98
CA ARG A 62 -22.47 -9.08 16.00
C ARG A 62 -22.30 -9.66 14.61
N LYS A 63 -23.39 -9.84 13.87
CA LYS A 63 -23.36 -10.33 12.48
C LYS A 63 -22.48 -9.43 11.59
N ARG A 64 -22.61 -8.11 11.71
CA ARG A 64 -21.75 -7.15 10.99
C ARG A 64 -20.27 -7.35 11.34
N ARG A 65 -19.93 -7.49 12.61
CA ARG A 65 -18.53 -7.70 13.05
C ARG A 65 -17.94 -9.00 12.53
N ASP A 66 -18.74 -10.07 12.44
CA ASP A 66 -18.30 -11.34 11.88
C ASP A 66 -18.03 -11.22 10.38
N HIS A 67 -18.89 -10.54 9.61
CA HIS A 67 -18.61 -10.27 8.18
C HIS A 67 -17.31 -9.46 7.98
N ILE A 68 -17.06 -8.46 8.83
CA ILE A 68 -15.82 -7.68 8.79
C ILE A 68 -14.62 -8.59 9.14
N LYS A 69 -14.76 -9.45 10.15
CA LYS A 69 -13.70 -10.39 10.53
C LYS A 69 -13.35 -11.31 9.36
N ASP A 70 -14.34 -11.85 8.66
CA ASP A 70 -14.13 -12.71 7.49
C ASP A 70 -13.44 -11.93 6.36
N SER A 71 -13.84 -10.68 6.12
CA SER A 71 -13.19 -9.81 5.14
C SER A 71 -11.70 -9.56 5.46
N PHE A 72 -11.35 -9.41 6.74
CA PHE A 72 -9.95 -9.30 7.18
C PHE A 72 -9.17 -10.59 6.97
N THR A 73 -9.79 -11.76 7.18
CA THR A 73 -9.17 -13.06 6.90
C THR A 73 -8.88 -13.20 5.41
N SER A 74 -9.86 -12.94 4.55
CA SER A 74 -9.67 -12.97 3.09
C SER A 74 -8.59 -11.99 2.62
N LEU A 75 -8.53 -10.79 3.21
CA LEU A 75 -7.49 -9.81 2.89
C LEU A 75 -6.10 -10.30 3.30
N ARG A 76 -5.95 -10.86 4.52
CA ARG A 76 -4.69 -11.45 4.99
C ARG A 76 -4.21 -12.52 4.02
N ASP A 77 -5.12 -13.40 3.62
CA ASP A 77 -4.85 -14.53 2.74
C ASP A 77 -4.61 -14.11 1.29
N SER A 78 -4.80 -12.84 0.92
CA SER A 78 -4.45 -12.29 -0.39
C SER A 78 -3.08 -11.60 -0.43
N VAL A 79 -2.45 -11.38 0.73
CA VAL A 79 -1.19 -10.65 0.85
C VAL A 79 -0.04 -11.63 1.17
N PRO A 80 0.89 -11.91 0.24
CA PRO A 80 1.89 -12.97 0.40
C PRO A 80 2.77 -12.86 1.65
N SER A 81 3.10 -11.63 2.08
CA SER A 81 3.91 -11.39 3.28
C SER A 81 3.19 -11.75 4.58
N LEU A 82 1.86 -11.88 4.56
CA LEU A 82 1.04 -12.28 5.69
C LEU A 82 0.70 -13.77 5.68
N GLN A 83 0.84 -14.44 4.52
CA GLN A 83 0.56 -15.88 4.36
C GLN A 83 1.67 -16.77 4.95
N GLY A 84 2.92 -16.28 5.01
CA GLY A 84 4.10 -17.15 5.10
C GLY A 84 4.93 -17.10 6.39
N GLU A 85 4.80 -16.11 7.28
CA GLU A 85 5.69 -16.04 8.44
C GLU A 85 5.15 -16.85 9.64
N LYS A 86 5.39 -18.16 9.53
CA LYS A 86 5.28 -19.22 10.54
C LYS A 86 3.85 -19.58 10.93
N VAL A 87 3.47 -20.81 10.59
CA VAL A 87 2.44 -21.66 11.23
C VAL A 87 2.81 -21.92 12.71
N SER A 88 3.14 -20.86 13.43
CA SER A 88 3.08 -20.73 14.87
C SER A 88 1.75 -20.05 15.14
N LYS A 89 1.09 -20.39 16.23
CA LYS A 89 -0.17 -19.79 16.71
C LYS A 89 -0.18 -18.23 16.78
N ARG A 90 0.93 -17.56 16.45
CA ARG A 90 1.11 -16.11 16.37
C ARG A 90 0.91 -15.51 14.95
N SER A 91 1.01 -16.28 13.85
CA SER A 91 0.72 -15.76 12.49
C SER A 91 -0.78 -15.59 12.22
N GLU A 92 -1.62 -16.46 12.79
CA GLU A 92 -3.07 -16.20 12.87
C GLU A 92 -3.42 -14.89 13.60
N LYS A 93 -2.44 -14.26 14.28
CA LYS A 93 -2.62 -13.05 15.09
C LYS A 93 -2.10 -11.78 14.42
N ALA A 94 -1.89 -11.76 13.10
CA ALA A 94 -1.62 -10.50 12.40
C ALA A 94 -2.72 -9.49 12.75
N SER A 95 -2.35 -8.41 13.43
CA SER A 95 -3.33 -7.43 13.92
C SER A 95 -4.00 -6.73 12.74
N ARG A 96 -5.23 -6.20 12.93
CA ARG A 96 -5.96 -5.48 11.87
C ARG A 96 -5.14 -4.35 11.28
N ALA A 97 -4.41 -3.60 12.10
CA ALA A 97 -3.52 -2.53 11.65
C ALA A 97 -2.38 -3.05 10.77
N GLN A 98 -1.77 -4.18 11.14
CA GLN A 98 -0.72 -4.81 10.32
C GLN A 98 -1.26 -5.33 8.99
N ILE A 99 -2.46 -5.94 8.98
CA ILE A 99 -3.09 -6.41 7.74
C ILE A 99 -3.30 -5.22 6.78
N LEU A 100 -3.85 -4.12 7.26
CA LEU A 100 -4.06 -2.91 6.45
C LEU A 100 -2.74 -2.33 5.95
N LYS A 101 -1.73 -2.22 6.82
CA LYS A 101 -0.40 -1.71 6.44
C LYS A 101 0.24 -2.57 5.36
N LYS A 102 0.27 -3.89 5.53
CA LYS A 102 0.88 -4.82 4.57
C LYS A 102 0.09 -4.91 3.27
N ALA A 103 -1.24 -4.80 3.31
CA ALA A 103 -2.05 -4.69 2.10
C ALA A 103 -1.73 -3.42 1.31
N ALA A 104 -1.63 -2.27 1.97
CA ALA A 104 -1.28 -1.00 1.32
C ALA A 104 0.13 -1.05 0.70
N GLU A 105 1.11 -1.56 1.44
CA GLU A 105 2.48 -1.79 0.93
C GLU A 105 2.47 -2.71 -0.30
N TYR A 106 1.70 -3.80 -0.26
CA TYR A 106 1.62 -4.77 -1.35
C TYR A 106 0.96 -4.19 -2.60
N ILE A 107 -0.10 -3.38 -2.46
CA ILE A 107 -0.72 -2.67 -3.59
C ILE A 107 0.29 -1.73 -4.27
N GLN A 108 1.04 -0.94 -3.48
CA GLN A 108 2.06 -0.04 -4.02
C GLN A 108 3.20 -0.80 -4.70
N PHE A 109 3.64 -1.91 -4.11
CA PHE A 109 4.63 -2.80 -4.70
C PHE A 109 4.14 -3.36 -6.05
N MET A 110 2.93 -3.92 -6.10
CA MET A 110 2.37 -4.51 -7.31
C MET A 110 2.15 -3.46 -8.41
N ARG A 111 1.77 -2.22 -8.06
CA ARG A 111 1.69 -1.10 -9.03
C ARG A 111 3.05 -0.82 -9.68
N ARG A 112 4.11 -0.67 -8.89
CA ARG A 112 5.47 -0.46 -9.41
C ARG A 112 5.95 -1.63 -10.25
N LYS A 113 5.70 -2.86 -9.79
CA LYS A 113 6.06 -4.08 -10.50
C LYS A 113 5.35 -4.20 -11.85
N ASN A 114 4.04 -3.94 -11.89
CA ASN A 114 3.27 -3.95 -13.15
C ASN A 114 3.76 -2.88 -14.12
N ASN A 115 4.12 -1.68 -13.64
CA ASN A 115 4.69 -0.63 -14.49
C ASN A 115 6.03 -1.03 -15.09
N SER A 116 6.91 -1.67 -14.30
CA SER A 116 8.18 -2.21 -14.82
C SER A 116 7.93 -3.26 -15.90
N HIS A 117 7.03 -4.21 -15.65
CA HIS A 117 6.68 -5.22 -16.65
C HIS A 117 6.07 -4.60 -17.91
N GLN A 118 5.30 -3.53 -17.79
CA GLN A 118 4.76 -2.82 -18.94
C GLN A 118 5.87 -2.17 -19.77
N GLN A 119 6.89 -1.58 -19.12
CA GLN A 119 8.07 -1.04 -19.81
C GLN A 119 8.83 -2.15 -20.54
N ASP A 120 9.08 -3.29 -19.87
CA ASP A 120 9.74 -4.44 -20.47
C ASP A 120 8.97 -4.93 -21.73
N ILE A 121 7.64 -4.99 -21.64
CA ILE A 121 6.76 -5.36 -22.77
C ILE A 121 6.92 -4.37 -23.93
N ASP A 122 6.92 -3.07 -23.65
CA ASP A 122 6.98 -2.03 -24.69
C ASP A 122 8.37 -1.99 -25.36
N ASP A 123 9.44 -2.21 -24.60
CA ASP A 123 10.80 -2.32 -25.13
C ASP A 123 10.96 -3.56 -26.01
N LEU A 124 10.44 -4.71 -25.58
CA LEU A 124 10.44 -5.94 -26.39
C LEU A 124 9.62 -5.78 -27.68
N LYS A 125 8.47 -5.09 -27.62
CA LYS A 125 7.68 -4.77 -28.82
C LYS A 125 8.45 -3.89 -29.79
N ARG A 126 9.17 -2.86 -29.30
CA ARG A 126 10.02 -2.01 -30.14
C ARG A 126 11.13 -2.83 -30.80
N GLN A 127 11.82 -3.67 -30.04
CA GLN A 127 12.88 -4.54 -30.56
C GLN A 127 12.34 -5.49 -31.63
N ASN A 128 11.21 -6.17 -31.38
CA ASN A 128 10.58 -7.05 -32.35
C ASN A 128 10.19 -6.30 -33.63
N SER A 129 9.62 -5.09 -33.53
CA SER A 129 9.27 -4.28 -34.70
C SER A 129 10.50 -3.91 -35.55
N LEU A 130 11.65 -3.64 -34.92
CA LEU A 130 12.89 -3.35 -35.63
C LEU A 130 13.41 -4.60 -36.35
N LEU A 131 13.43 -5.75 -35.66
CA LEU A 131 13.86 -7.02 -36.24
C LEU A 131 12.96 -7.45 -37.39
N GLU A 132 11.64 -7.33 -37.27
CA GLU A 132 10.70 -7.61 -38.36
C GLU A 132 10.96 -6.73 -39.59
N THR A 133 11.30 -5.46 -39.38
CA THR A 133 11.61 -4.54 -40.47
C THR A 133 12.93 -4.92 -41.16
N GLN A 134 13.95 -5.32 -40.38
CA GLN A 134 15.20 -5.83 -40.92
C GLN A 134 15.00 -7.11 -41.72
N ILE A 135 14.21 -8.06 -41.20
CA ILE A 135 13.87 -9.31 -41.90
C ILE A 135 13.18 -8.99 -43.23
N ARG A 136 12.14 -8.15 -43.23
CA ARG A 136 11.44 -7.74 -44.46
C ARG A 136 12.39 -7.11 -45.50
N SER A 137 13.30 -6.24 -45.06
CA SER A 137 14.29 -5.61 -45.94
C SER A 137 15.25 -6.64 -46.55
N LEU A 138 15.77 -7.56 -45.74
CA LEU A 138 16.66 -8.63 -46.20
C LEU A 138 15.94 -9.61 -47.15
N GLU A 139 14.68 -9.97 -46.86
CA GLU A 139 13.85 -10.79 -47.74
C GLU A 139 13.62 -10.11 -49.10
N GLN A 140 13.36 -8.81 -49.11
CA GLN A 140 13.22 -8.02 -50.33
C GLN A 140 14.52 -7.93 -51.14
N ALA A 141 15.66 -7.71 -50.48
CA ALA A 141 16.98 -7.71 -51.13
C ALA A 141 17.33 -9.08 -51.73
N ARG A 142 17.00 -10.17 -51.02
CA ARG A 142 17.16 -11.53 -51.52
C ARG A 142 16.27 -11.85 -52.71
N ALA A 143 15.00 -11.43 -52.67
CA ALA A 143 14.04 -11.67 -53.75
C ALA A 143 14.38 -10.89 -55.03
N THR A 144 14.94 -9.69 -54.89
CA THR A 144 15.33 -8.84 -56.03
C THR A 144 16.68 -9.21 -56.64
N GLY A 145 17.43 -10.15 -56.04
CA GLY A 145 18.77 -10.54 -56.51
C GLY A 145 19.83 -9.44 -56.34
N ASN A 146 19.46 -8.31 -55.77
CA ASN A 146 20.33 -7.16 -55.54
C ASN A 146 20.99 -7.30 -54.16
N PHE A 147 21.94 -8.23 -54.04
CA PHE A 147 22.93 -8.16 -52.97
C PHE A 147 23.80 -6.96 -53.27
N GLY A 148 23.39 -5.79 -52.78
CA GLY A 148 24.17 -4.57 -52.92
C GLY A 148 25.60 -4.82 -52.46
N GLU A 149 26.50 -4.93 -53.43
CA GLU A 149 27.93 -4.84 -53.24
C GLU A 149 28.18 -3.52 -52.52
N GLY A 150 28.64 -3.62 -51.26
CA GLY A 150 29.10 -2.56 -50.38
C GLY A 150 28.63 -1.14 -50.69
N SER A 151 27.55 -0.70 -50.07
CA SER A 151 27.35 0.74 -49.83
C SER A 151 26.60 0.96 -48.54
N ASP A 152 27.35 1.48 -47.55
CA ASP A 152 26.86 2.46 -46.59
C ASP A 152 25.64 2.05 -45.74
N LEU A 153 25.81 1.00 -44.95
CA LEU A 153 25.07 0.93 -43.69
C LEU A 153 25.75 1.91 -42.75
N GLY A 154 25.18 3.11 -42.60
CA GLY A 154 25.63 4.18 -41.72
C GLY A 154 25.82 3.74 -40.26
N LEU A 155 26.90 3.01 -40.02
CA LEU A 155 27.53 2.77 -38.74
C LEU A 155 28.26 4.06 -38.33
N GLY A 156 27.52 5.16 -38.23
CA GLY A 156 27.95 6.36 -37.56
C GLY A 156 27.86 6.11 -36.06
N MET A 157 28.85 5.44 -35.49
CA MET A 157 29.12 5.59 -34.06
C MET A 157 29.50 7.04 -33.82
N ASN A 158 28.52 7.83 -33.36
CA ASN A 158 28.75 9.15 -32.80
C ASN A 158 29.38 8.97 -31.41
N ASP A 159 30.67 8.62 -31.38
CA ASP A 159 31.50 8.66 -30.16
C ASP A 159 32.14 10.04 -30.01
N SER A 160 31.30 11.05 -29.77
CA SER A 160 31.79 12.39 -29.43
C SER A 160 30.81 13.10 -28.51
N SER A 161 30.93 12.81 -27.22
CA SER A 161 30.78 13.75 -26.09
C SER A 161 30.25 13.04 -24.84
N ARG A 162 31.17 12.74 -23.92
CA ARG A 162 30.97 12.83 -22.46
C ARG A 162 32.34 12.74 -21.81
N GLU A 163 33.06 13.86 -21.91
CA GLU A 163 33.97 14.32 -20.85
C GLU A 163 33.28 14.05 -19.50
N SER A 164 33.81 13.10 -18.74
CA SER A 164 33.43 12.91 -17.34
C SER A 164 34.53 13.53 -16.50
N ASP A 165 34.31 14.80 -16.16
CA ASP A 165 34.97 15.48 -15.06
C ASP A 165 34.60 14.74 -13.77
N SER A 166 35.57 14.02 -13.24
CA SER A 166 35.48 13.28 -11.98
C SER A 166 36.14 14.11 -10.89
N SER A 167 35.38 15.04 -10.31
CA SER A 167 35.73 15.69 -9.04
C SER A 167 35.18 14.86 -7.87
N ASP A 168 36.01 13.97 -7.33
CA ASP A 168 35.76 13.32 -6.05
C ASP A 168 36.33 14.19 -4.92
N ILE A 169 35.43 14.84 -4.17
CA ILE A 169 35.70 15.50 -2.89
C ILE A 169 34.87 14.76 -1.82
N ASP A 170 35.59 14.08 -0.93
CA ASP A 170 35.38 13.81 0.51
C ASP A 170 33.94 13.72 1.06
N ASP A 171 33.61 12.62 1.77
CA ASP A 171 33.21 12.66 3.19
C ASP A 171 32.94 11.25 3.77
N GLY A 172 33.70 10.91 4.82
CA GLY A 172 33.24 10.24 6.05
C GLY A 172 32.55 8.87 6.02
N GLY A 173 33.23 7.82 6.53
CA GLY A 173 32.50 6.65 7.04
C GLY A 173 33.28 5.36 7.35
N SER A 174 33.94 5.33 8.51
CA SER A 174 34.15 4.19 9.43
C SER A 174 34.05 2.72 8.95
N ASN A 175 35.14 1.99 9.22
CA ASN A 175 35.22 0.63 9.80
C ASN A 175 34.21 -0.44 9.33
N ASN A 176 34.71 -1.50 8.67
CA ASN A 176 35.01 -2.78 9.32
C ASN A 176 35.54 -3.80 8.29
N GLY A 177 36.68 -4.43 8.57
CA GLY A 177 37.24 -5.50 7.76
C GLY A 177 36.41 -6.78 7.86
N SER A 178 36.16 -7.44 6.74
CA SER A 178 35.79 -8.86 6.71
C SER A 178 36.22 -9.51 5.40
N ILE A 179 37.12 -10.47 5.58
CA ILE A 179 37.81 -11.29 4.59
C ILE A 179 36.80 -12.14 3.79
N HIS A 180 36.74 -11.95 2.47
CA HIS A 180 35.99 -12.84 1.58
C HIS A 180 36.68 -14.22 1.51
N ARG A 181 36.17 -15.20 2.27
CA ARG A 181 36.47 -16.63 2.07
C ARG A 181 35.50 -17.22 1.05
N SER A 182 36.00 -17.60 -0.12
CA SER A 182 35.28 -18.46 -1.07
C SER A 182 35.19 -19.90 -0.52
N LYS A 183 33.98 -20.42 -0.35
CA LYS A 183 33.73 -21.83 0.00
C LYS A 183 33.58 -22.65 -1.29
N LYS A 184 34.45 -23.65 -1.48
CA LYS A 184 34.31 -24.68 -2.51
C LYS A 184 33.20 -25.67 -2.14
N MET A 185 32.36 -26.02 -3.11
CA MET A 185 31.34 -27.05 -3.02
C MET A 185 31.99 -28.44 -2.94
N LYS A 186 31.55 -29.28 -2.00
CA LYS A 186 31.98 -30.67 -1.87
C LYS A 186 30.91 -31.57 -2.48
N THR A 187 31.25 -32.29 -3.54
CA THR A 187 30.42 -33.33 -4.14
C THR A 187 30.55 -34.61 -3.31
N ASN A 188 29.48 -35.05 -2.67
CA ASN A 188 29.41 -36.39 -2.09
C ASN A 188 28.98 -37.37 -3.19
N SER A 189 29.93 -38.19 -3.64
CA SER A 189 29.68 -39.41 -4.39
C SER A 189 29.58 -40.54 -3.37
N ASN A 190 28.39 -41.07 -3.12
CA ASN A 190 28.22 -42.37 -2.48
C ASN A 190 27.93 -43.38 -3.58
N TYR A 191 28.82 -44.36 -3.71
CA TYR A 191 28.49 -45.69 -4.25
C TYR A 191 27.80 -46.49 -3.16
#